data_AF-A0AAW4B945-F1
#
_entry.id   AF-A0AAW4B945-F1
#
_cell.length_a   1.000
_cell.length_b   1.000
_cell.length_c   1.000
_cell.angle_alpha   90.00
_cell.angle_beta   90.00
_cell.angle_gamma   90.00
#
_symmetry.space_group_name_H-M   'P 1'
#
loop_
_entity.id
_entity.type
_entity.pdbx_description
1 polymer ?
#
loop_
_entity_poly.entity_id
_entity_poly.type
_entity_poly.pdbx_seq_one_letter_code
_entity_poly.pdbx_strand_id
1 'polypeptide(L)'
;NDQFTHVKHNHHLTVEGESRESVKGSCILMVDGSLHVKSGQVWTNESGDEIHIKAGQKVVIEAGSEITVTAGGSFVKVDPAGVHLSGAGVNLNSGGSAGSGSGFSGDLPLLPGELELQKSPAPPQTILYQALLQAEEASIPAVRVCPLEQTQGLVSPPPPPPPPLAPPQPVLVQATNLASDARVRNTTKPAPEFGTHFPTSSIGIENELSGLIVAMPANSSQKFGYVKNAKGEALFMLTKDMNQGSYHCPPHLKNGRDYTGWQTHTIELITYPCAMDDEKAVEDRKAGMLWLAKYFTSHISQFNHQTLAATSSDDGQFILEISNVNHIIAAGNGVAADYQGQTISMTPSGQQVTVGVSAKLFGTGANAELRLLELAPWYKKSLKDKFLSLTRGERLDDEETASSVFAYLTSIYIKTAELSKKFGIYINEWQPESEGITPNANGLTDPKVKNAWEILPRTKPSKMLEVLSAKDSRVVRSKITPELYSVCSNDLAVNVFQYFQNGGEVAGHGINNATIGDPKSPQPAILFEFRTVPNALQGYLPKVESTAKTDTKLLDAFEGKKRTLVNNQVDDVIQNSGDQFDLWYQNYRQSINMPPVKNAKKSASANHKAEWVKAEKPQEWQRITSQ
;
A
#
# COMPACT_ATOMS: atom_id res chain seq x y z
N ASN A 1 22.78 -43.21 -3.89
CA ASN A 1 23.58 -42.70 -2.77
C ASN A 1 23.31 -41.22 -2.69
N ASP A 2 22.69 -40.81 -1.59
CA ASP A 2 22.26 -39.43 -1.38
C ASP A 2 23.15 -38.81 -0.29
N GLN A 3 23.48 -37.53 -0.44
CA GLN A 3 24.24 -36.77 0.55
C GLN A 3 23.38 -35.63 1.06
N PHE A 4 23.28 -35.49 2.38
CA PHE A 4 22.54 -34.42 3.03
C PHE A 4 23.48 -33.63 3.93
N THR A 5 23.35 -32.29 3.90
CA THR A 5 24.09 -31.38 4.78
C THR A 5 23.10 -30.43 5.44
N HIS A 6 23.09 -30.38 6.77
CA HIS A 6 22.26 -29.45 7.53
C HIS A 6 23.13 -28.63 8.47
N VAL A 7 23.21 -27.32 8.21
CA VAL A 7 23.94 -26.35 9.03
C VAL A 7 22.92 -25.52 9.80
N LYS A 8 22.95 -25.57 11.14
CA LYS A 8 21.99 -24.86 12.01
C LYS A 8 22.24 -23.36 12.14
N HIS A 9 23.43 -22.91 11.80
CA HIS A 9 23.86 -21.51 11.88
C HIS A 9 24.48 -21.10 10.54
N ASN A 10 25.71 -20.58 10.54
CA ASN A 10 26.32 -20.03 9.34
C ASN A 10 27.17 -21.07 8.61
N HIS A 11 27.03 -21.12 7.28
CA HIS A 11 27.96 -21.82 6.40
C HIS A 11 28.75 -20.79 5.59
N HIS A 12 30.05 -20.67 5.86
CA HIS A 12 30.95 -19.80 5.12
C HIS A 12 31.79 -20.64 4.16
N LEU A 13 31.70 -20.34 2.87
CA LEU A 13 32.52 -20.96 1.84
C LEU A 13 33.35 -19.88 1.13
N THR A 14 34.66 -20.08 1.06
CA THR A 14 35.57 -19.23 0.29
C THR A 14 36.41 -20.14 -0.58
N VAL A 15 36.44 -19.87 -1.88
CA VAL A 15 37.23 -20.61 -2.87
C VAL A 15 38.14 -19.59 -3.55
N GLU A 16 39.44 -19.69 -3.30
CA GLU A 16 40.43 -18.76 -3.89
C GLU A 16 40.71 -19.05 -5.38
N GLY A 17 40.51 -20.30 -5.78
CA GLY A 17 40.65 -20.74 -7.17
C GLY A 17 39.30 -20.76 -7.88
N GLU A 18 38.90 -21.94 -8.34
CA GLU A 18 37.70 -22.15 -9.14
C GLU A 18 36.70 -23.06 -8.41
N SER A 19 35.41 -22.74 -8.53
CA SER A 19 34.31 -23.62 -8.14
C SER A 19 33.49 -23.98 -9.38
N ARG A 20 33.27 -25.26 -9.64
CA ARG A 20 32.42 -25.77 -10.72
C ARG A 20 31.36 -26.70 -10.14
N GLU A 21 30.12 -26.48 -10.52
CA GLU A 21 28.99 -27.34 -10.17
C GLU A 21 28.30 -27.81 -11.46
N SER A 22 27.97 -29.10 -11.53
CA SER A 22 27.22 -29.67 -12.64
C SER A 22 26.13 -30.58 -12.10
N VAL A 23 24.88 -30.16 -12.26
CA VAL A 23 23.70 -30.90 -11.83
C VAL A 23 23.02 -31.45 -13.08
N LYS A 24 22.93 -32.78 -13.20
CA LYS A 24 22.25 -33.44 -14.33
C LYS A 24 20.73 -33.46 -14.19
N GLY A 25 20.22 -33.32 -12.98
CA GLY A 25 18.80 -33.19 -12.66
C GLY A 25 18.43 -31.76 -12.28
N SER A 26 17.37 -31.60 -11.49
CA SER A 26 16.92 -30.28 -11.03
C SER A 26 17.85 -29.70 -9.97
N CYS A 27 18.15 -28.40 -10.08
CA CYS A 27 18.81 -27.61 -9.04
C CYS A 27 17.80 -26.59 -8.49
N ILE A 28 17.60 -26.57 -7.16
CA ILE A 28 16.64 -25.69 -6.49
C ILE A 28 17.39 -24.88 -5.44
N LEU A 29 17.30 -23.55 -5.54
CA LEU A 29 17.86 -22.61 -4.57
C LEU A 29 16.72 -21.80 -3.94
N MET A 30 16.51 -21.97 -2.64
CA MET A 30 15.55 -21.18 -1.87
C MET A 30 16.27 -20.39 -0.79
N VAL A 31 15.93 -19.10 -0.67
CA VAL A 31 16.47 -18.17 0.32
C VAL A 31 15.29 -17.36 0.86
N ASP A 32 14.90 -17.60 2.11
CA ASP A 32 13.81 -16.85 2.76
C ASP A 32 14.20 -15.40 3.10
N GLY A 33 15.51 -15.17 3.24
CA GLY A 33 16.10 -13.85 3.44
C GLY A 33 16.43 -13.16 2.11
N SER A 34 17.60 -12.51 2.06
CA SER A 34 18.08 -11.81 0.86
C SER A 34 19.14 -12.62 0.12
N LEU A 35 19.00 -12.75 -1.20
CA LEU A 35 20.02 -13.29 -2.09
C LEU A 35 20.77 -12.13 -2.76
N HIS A 36 22.05 -11.99 -2.45
CA HIS A 36 22.95 -11.05 -3.13
C HIS A 36 23.90 -11.82 -4.04
N VAL A 37 23.83 -11.55 -5.35
CA VAL A 37 24.74 -12.13 -6.34
C VAL A 37 25.59 -11.01 -6.93
N LYS A 38 26.91 -11.19 -6.92
CA LYS A 38 27.86 -10.25 -7.53
C LYS A 38 28.83 -11.01 -8.41
N SER A 39 28.82 -10.73 -9.70
CA SER A 39 29.85 -11.17 -10.64
C SER A 39 30.78 -10.01 -11.00
N GLY A 40 32.06 -10.29 -11.20
CA GLY A 40 33.07 -9.28 -11.53
C GLY A 40 33.16 -8.91 -13.01
N GLN A 41 32.77 -9.82 -13.91
CA GLN A 41 32.87 -9.61 -15.35
C GLN A 41 31.57 -9.97 -16.07
N VAL A 42 31.17 -11.24 -16.00
CA VAL A 42 30.03 -11.78 -16.75
C VAL A 42 29.12 -12.57 -15.81
N TRP A 43 27.83 -12.34 -15.94
CA TRP A 43 26.78 -13.17 -15.36
C TRP A 43 25.86 -13.61 -16.48
N THR A 44 25.74 -14.92 -16.70
CA THR A 44 24.92 -15.49 -17.79
C THR A 44 23.86 -16.43 -17.21
N ASN A 45 22.61 -16.23 -17.63
CA ASN A 45 21.52 -17.18 -17.40
C ASN A 45 21.05 -17.69 -18.77
N GLU A 46 21.17 -18.99 -19.00
CA GLU A 46 20.72 -19.66 -20.23
C GLU A 46 19.74 -20.76 -19.83
N SER A 47 18.58 -20.81 -20.49
CA SER A 47 17.53 -21.80 -20.28
C SER A 47 16.97 -22.20 -21.63
N GLY A 48 16.61 -23.48 -21.79
CA GLY A 48 16.06 -24.00 -23.04
C GLY A 48 14.65 -23.49 -23.34
N ASP A 49 13.82 -23.34 -22.30
CA ASP A 49 12.40 -23.04 -22.43
C ASP A 49 12.02 -21.67 -21.85
N GLU A 50 12.34 -21.42 -20.57
CA GLU A 50 11.87 -20.22 -19.86
C GLU A 50 12.89 -19.70 -18.84
N ILE A 51 13.02 -18.37 -18.75
CA ILE A 51 13.56 -17.66 -17.58
C ILE A 51 12.42 -16.78 -17.04
N HIS A 52 11.88 -17.12 -15.86
CA HIS A 52 10.81 -16.38 -15.22
C HIS A 52 11.34 -15.51 -14.08
N ILE A 53 11.19 -14.20 -14.18
CA ILE A 53 11.50 -13.24 -13.11
C ILE A 53 10.20 -12.67 -12.55
N LYS A 54 9.84 -13.04 -11.32
CA LYS A 54 8.65 -12.53 -10.62
C LYS A 54 9.08 -11.80 -9.34
N ALA A 55 8.63 -10.56 -9.19
CA ALA A 55 8.78 -9.78 -7.96
C ALA A 55 7.40 -9.30 -7.48
N GLY A 56 7.18 -9.30 -6.17
CA GLY A 56 5.90 -8.86 -5.59
C GLY A 56 5.64 -7.36 -5.73
N GLN A 57 6.69 -6.54 -5.63
CA GLN A 57 6.57 -5.07 -5.67
C GLN A 57 7.31 -4.43 -6.85
N LYS A 58 8.59 -4.76 -7.06
CA LYS A 58 9.46 -4.02 -8.00
C LYS A 58 10.53 -4.90 -8.62
N VAL A 59 10.79 -4.69 -9.91
CA VAL A 59 12.02 -5.11 -10.61
C VAL A 59 12.74 -3.85 -11.08
N VAL A 60 14.04 -3.74 -10.81
CA VAL A 60 14.89 -2.64 -11.28
C VAL A 60 16.04 -3.23 -12.09
N ILE A 61 16.20 -2.78 -13.34
CA ILE A 61 17.30 -3.16 -14.22
C ILE A 61 18.02 -1.88 -14.61
N GLU A 62 19.27 -1.75 -14.20
CA GLU A 62 20.13 -0.61 -14.48
C GLU A 62 21.37 -1.08 -15.22
N ALA A 63 21.69 -0.42 -16.33
CA ALA A 63 22.95 -0.60 -17.04
C ALA A 63 23.59 0.76 -17.29
N GLY A 64 24.92 0.80 -17.25
CA GLY A 64 25.65 2.05 -17.47
C GLY A 64 25.66 2.50 -18.93
N SER A 65 25.70 1.56 -19.87
CA SER A 65 25.83 1.85 -21.30
C SER A 65 24.61 1.47 -22.12
N GLU A 66 24.09 0.26 -21.96
CA GLU A 66 23.01 -0.24 -22.82
C GLU A 66 22.16 -1.29 -22.10
N ILE A 67 20.84 -1.23 -22.30
CA ILE A 67 19.91 -2.32 -22.02
C ILE A 67 19.28 -2.72 -23.36
N THR A 68 19.33 -4.01 -23.70
CA THR A 68 18.72 -4.55 -24.92
C THR A 68 17.87 -5.77 -24.60
N VAL A 69 16.63 -5.78 -25.09
CA VAL A 69 15.68 -6.89 -25.01
C VAL A 69 15.25 -7.26 -26.42
N THR A 70 15.48 -8.51 -26.83
CA THR A 70 15.22 -8.98 -28.19
C THR A 70 14.29 -10.19 -28.18
N ALA A 71 13.29 -10.22 -29.06
CA ALA A 71 12.39 -11.36 -29.24
C ALA A 71 11.83 -11.40 -30.67
N GLY A 72 11.86 -12.58 -31.32
CA GLY A 72 11.19 -12.79 -32.62
C GLY A 72 11.63 -11.83 -33.73
N GLY A 73 12.89 -11.39 -33.74
CA GLY A 73 13.42 -10.40 -34.68
C GLY A 73 13.06 -8.94 -34.36
N SER A 74 12.36 -8.68 -33.25
CA SER A 74 12.08 -7.35 -32.71
C SER A 74 12.97 -7.04 -31.50
N PHE A 75 13.22 -5.77 -31.22
CA PHE A 75 13.98 -5.36 -30.03
C PHE A 75 13.50 -4.06 -29.40
N VAL A 76 13.79 -3.92 -28.11
CA VAL A 76 13.78 -2.66 -27.35
C VAL A 76 15.18 -2.43 -26.84
N LYS A 77 15.72 -1.23 -27.08
CA LYS A 77 17.08 -0.86 -26.69
C LYS A 77 17.11 0.51 -26.05
N VAL A 78 17.82 0.62 -24.93
CA VAL A 78 18.06 1.88 -24.21
C VAL A 78 19.56 2.11 -24.19
N ASP A 79 20.00 3.21 -24.77
CA ASP A 79 21.41 3.62 -24.83
C ASP A 79 21.53 5.15 -24.67
N PRO A 80 22.74 5.75 -24.71
CA PRO A 80 22.88 7.20 -24.55
C PRO A 80 22.19 8.03 -25.66
N ALA A 81 21.81 7.42 -26.78
CA ALA A 81 21.06 8.09 -27.84
C ALA A 81 19.53 8.07 -27.59
N GLY A 82 19.05 7.31 -26.61
CA GLY A 82 17.66 7.28 -26.18
C GLY A 82 17.05 5.88 -26.19
N VAL A 83 15.74 5.81 -26.42
CA VAL A 83 14.99 4.54 -26.50
C VAL A 83 14.68 4.22 -27.95
N HIS A 84 15.11 3.03 -28.40
CA HIS A 84 14.91 2.52 -29.75
C HIS A 84 13.97 1.31 -29.70
N LEU A 85 12.96 1.31 -30.56
CA LEU A 85 12.02 0.19 -30.72
C LEU A 85 11.97 -0.21 -32.20
N SER A 86 12.15 -1.50 -32.50
CA SER A 86 12.09 -2.02 -33.87
C SER A 86 11.42 -3.39 -33.91
N GLY A 87 10.55 -3.61 -34.90
CA GLY A 87 9.82 -4.87 -35.09
C GLY A 87 8.81 -4.77 -36.24
N ALA A 88 8.21 -5.91 -36.62
CA ALA A 88 7.23 -5.98 -37.71
C ALA A 88 5.95 -5.14 -37.45
N GLY A 89 5.63 -4.89 -36.18
CA GLY A 89 4.60 -3.95 -35.74
C GLY A 89 4.87 -3.45 -34.32
N VAL A 90 4.62 -2.17 -34.07
CA VAL A 90 4.73 -1.54 -32.75
C VAL A 90 3.34 -1.06 -32.33
N ASN A 91 2.69 -1.85 -31.47
CA ASN A 91 1.32 -1.61 -30.99
C ASN A 91 1.36 -0.92 -29.63
N LEU A 92 0.91 0.33 -29.58
CA LEU A 92 0.83 1.12 -28.35
C LEU A 92 -0.63 1.27 -27.95
N ASN A 93 -1.01 0.67 -26.83
CA ASN A 93 -2.39 0.67 -26.30
C ASN A 93 -3.45 0.01 -27.22
N SER A 94 -3.04 -0.91 -28.09
CA SER A 94 -3.89 -1.49 -29.14
C SER A 94 -3.99 -3.03 -29.09
N GLY A 95 -4.52 -3.57 -27.98
CA GLY A 95 -5.16 -4.90 -27.98
C GLY A 95 -4.27 -6.15 -27.85
N GLY A 96 -3.06 -6.05 -27.27
CA GLY A 96 -2.24 -7.23 -26.94
C GLY A 96 -2.62 -7.88 -25.59
N SER A 97 -2.39 -9.19 -25.45
CA SER A 97 -2.47 -9.91 -24.17
C SER A 97 -1.08 -10.12 -23.56
N ALA A 98 -0.98 -10.06 -22.23
CA ALA A 98 0.26 -10.38 -21.53
C ALA A 98 0.55 -11.90 -21.60
N GLY A 99 1.82 -12.27 -21.74
CA GLY A 99 2.25 -13.65 -21.54
C GLY A 99 2.19 -14.06 -20.07
N SER A 100 2.03 -15.36 -19.80
CA SER A 100 2.11 -15.97 -18.48
C SER A 100 3.37 -16.81 -18.37
N GLY A 101 4.11 -16.68 -17.26
CA GLY A 101 5.22 -17.59 -16.97
C GLY A 101 4.84 -18.70 -15.97
N SER A 102 5.68 -19.73 -15.86
CA SER A 102 5.44 -20.94 -15.05
C SER A 102 5.40 -20.77 -13.53
N GLY A 103 6.12 -19.79 -12.97
CA GLY A 103 6.23 -19.53 -11.53
C GLY A 103 7.21 -20.48 -10.84
N PHE A 104 7.35 -20.38 -9.52
CA PHE A 104 8.16 -21.31 -8.75
C PHE A 104 7.36 -22.60 -8.47
N SER A 105 7.93 -23.75 -8.81
CA SER A 105 7.32 -25.09 -8.63
C SER A 105 8.31 -26.14 -8.12
N GLY A 106 9.42 -25.73 -7.50
CA GLY A 106 10.45 -26.64 -6.99
C GLY A 106 10.06 -27.32 -5.67
N ASP A 107 10.51 -28.57 -5.49
CA ASP A 107 10.40 -29.31 -4.24
C ASP A 107 11.29 -28.74 -3.13
N LEU A 108 10.85 -28.85 -1.87
CA LEU A 108 11.61 -28.40 -0.70
C LEU A 108 12.82 -29.32 -0.42
N PRO A 109 13.96 -28.78 0.06
CA PRO A 109 15.09 -29.59 0.48
C PRO A 109 14.70 -30.56 1.59
N LEU A 110 15.01 -31.85 1.39
CA LEU A 110 14.84 -32.85 2.43
C LEU A 110 15.90 -32.64 3.51
N LEU A 111 15.46 -32.68 4.77
CA LEU A 111 16.41 -32.77 5.89
C LEU A 111 17.19 -34.09 5.76
N PRO A 112 18.46 -34.14 6.21
CA PRO A 112 19.11 -35.42 6.47
C PRO A 112 18.15 -36.27 7.30
N GLY A 113 17.70 -37.39 6.75
CA GLY A 113 16.85 -38.30 7.50
C GLY A 113 17.54 -38.69 8.80
N GLU A 114 16.76 -38.93 9.86
CA GLU A 114 17.24 -39.83 10.92
C GLU A 114 17.79 -41.05 10.19
N LEU A 115 19.07 -41.33 10.41
CA LEU A 115 19.71 -42.56 9.94
C LEU A 115 18.68 -43.67 10.15
N GLU A 116 18.30 -44.41 9.10
CA GLU A 116 17.79 -45.74 9.36
C GLU A 116 18.79 -46.34 10.34
N LEU A 117 18.30 -46.73 11.53
CA LEU A 117 19.12 -47.39 12.52
C LEU A 117 19.92 -48.42 11.75
N GLN A 118 21.22 -48.18 11.57
CA GLN A 118 22.13 -49.26 11.25
C GLN A 118 21.78 -50.30 12.28
N LYS A 119 21.27 -51.45 11.82
CA LYS A 119 20.97 -52.59 12.67
C LYS A 119 22.17 -52.69 13.60
N SER A 120 21.96 -52.36 14.89
CA SER A 120 23.08 -52.18 15.82
C SER A 120 24.02 -53.36 15.61
N PRO A 121 25.35 -53.15 15.47
CA PRO A 121 26.27 -54.26 15.48
C PRO A 121 25.89 -55.13 16.67
N ALA A 122 25.82 -56.45 16.47
CA ALA A 122 25.44 -57.37 17.54
C ALA A 122 26.23 -56.98 18.80
N PRO A 123 25.58 -56.89 19.98
CA PRO A 123 26.23 -56.41 21.19
C PRO A 123 27.53 -57.19 21.40
N PRO A 124 28.63 -56.52 21.82
CA PRO A 124 29.89 -57.20 22.03
C PRO A 124 29.67 -58.38 22.97
N GLN A 125 29.89 -59.57 22.43
CA GLN A 125 29.75 -60.81 23.17
C GLN A 125 30.86 -60.87 24.22
N THR A 126 30.49 -60.88 25.50
CA THR A 126 31.47 -60.87 26.60
C THR A 126 32.07 -62.27 26.76
N ILE A 127 33.38 -62.38 26.61
CA ILE A 127 34.13 -63.60 26.96
C ILE A 127 34.38 -63.56 28.47
N LEU A 128 34.01 -64.63 29.17
CA LEU A 128 34.28 -64.76 30.61
C LEU A 128 35.80 -64.75 30.84
N TYR A 129 36.27 -63.86 31.73
CA TYR A 129 37.69 -63.73 32.07
C TYR A 129 38.33 -65.07 32.51
N GLN A 130 37.57 -65.92 33.21
CA GLN A 130 38.06 -67.25 33.59
C GLN A 130 38.26 -68.19 32.40
N ALA A 131 37.48 -68.05 31.32
CA ALA A 131 37.64 -68.87 30.13
C ALA A 131 38.88 -68.44 29.30
N LEU A 132 39.30 -67.17 29.40
CA LEU A 132 40.56 -66.68 28.83
C LEU A 132 41.77 -67.21 29.60
N LEU A 133 41.73 -67.19 30.94
CA LEU A 133 42.80 -67.73 31.77
C LEU A 133 43.03 -69.24 31.53
N GLN A 134 41.96 -70.02 31.41
CA GLN A 134 42.07 -71.46 31.09
C GLN A 134 42.61 -71.72 29.68
N ALA A 135 42.28 -70.88 28.70
CA ALA A 135 42.78 -71.03 27.33
C ALA A 135 44.26 -70.66 27.20
N GLU A 136 44.73 -69.69 28.00
CA GLU A 136 46.14 -69.32 28.09
C GLU A 136 46.98 -70.45 28.71
N GLU A 137 46.54 -71.02 29.84
CA GLU A 137 47.21 -72.20 30.44
C GLU A 137 47.23 -73.41 29.48
N ALA A 138 46.19 -73.57 28.67
CA ALA A 138 46.07 -74.69 27.71
C ALA A 138 46.67 -74.40 26.33
N SER A 139 47.24 -73.20 26.09
CA SER A 139 47.76 -72.76 24.77
C SER A 139 46.77 -72.89 23.61
N ILE A 140 45.48 -72.63 23.85
CA ILE A 140 44.43 -72.73 22.83
C ILE A 140 44.15 -71.34 22.24
N PRO A 141 44.21 -71.16 20.91
CA PRO A 141 44.18 -69.83 20.29
C PRO A 141 42.79 -69.17 20.19
N ALA A 142 41.68 -69.83 20.56
CA ALA A 142 40.35 -69.22 20.54
C ALA A 142 39.35 -69.88 21.51
N VAL A 143 38.51 -69.07 22.16
CA VAL A 143 37.44 -69.50 23.09
C VAL A 143 36.05 -69.15 22.51
N ARG A 144 35.08 -70.07 22.59
CA ARG A 144 33.70 -69.81 22.13
C ARG A 144 32.91 -68.98 23.15
N VAL A 145 31.97 -68.17 22.66
CA VAL A 145 31.11 -67.35 23.52
C VAL A 145 29.85 -68.11 23.96
N CYS A 146 29.39 -67.90 25.20
CA CYS A 146 28.20 -68.54 25.77
C CYS A 146 26.89 -68.04 25.14
N PRO A 147 25.88 -68.90 24.89
CA PRO A 147 24.51 -68.45 24.58
C PRO A 147 23.80 -68.00 25.87
N LEU A 148 23.08 -66.87 25.80
CA LEU A 148 22.29 -66.30 26.90
C LEU A 148 21.24 -67.28 27.46
N GLU A 149 21.20 -67.45 28.79
CA GLU A 149 20.03 -67.94 29.52
C GLU A 149 19.00 -66.80 29.68
N GLN A 150 17.77 -67.04 29.24
CA GLN A 150 16.64 -66.14 29.49
C GLN A 150 16.18 -66.29 30.95
N THR A 151 16.22 -65.20 31.72
CA THR A 151 15.46 -65.06 32.96
C THR A 151 14.67 -63.75 32.95
N GLN A 152 13.35 -63.88 33.09
CA GLN A 152 12.40 -62.80 33.31
C GLN A 152 12.55 -62.26 34.75
N GLY A 153 12.44 -60.94 34.96
CA GLY A 153 12.17 -60.37 36.29
C GLY A 153 12.69 -58.96 36.57
N LEU A 154 11.85 -57.95 36.30
CA LEU A 154 11.65 -56.67 37.03
C LEU A 154 12.85 -55.86 37.56
N VAL A 155 13.18 -54.74 36.90
CA VAL A 155 13.42 -53.41 37.54
C VAL A 155 13.06 -52.28 36.55
N SER A 156 12.28 -51.30 37.00
CA SER A 156 11.80 -50.11 36.27
C SER A 156 12.91 -49.09 35.90
N PRO A 157 12.76 -48.31 34.80
CA PRO A 157 13.74 -47.29 34.40
C PRO A 157 13.66 -46.00 35.23
N PRO A 158 14.78 -45.25 35.41
CA PRO A 158 14.79 -43.96 36.11
C PRO A 158 14.22 -42.84 35.23
N PRO A 159 13.71 -41.74 35.81
CA PRO A 159 13.07 -40.66 35.08
C PRO A 159 14.09 -39.79 34.30
N PRO A 160 13.67 -39.11 33.22
CA PRO A 160 14.52 -38.22 32.44
C PRO A 160 14.85 -36.91 33.17
N PRO A 161 15.98 -36.25 32.83
CA PRO A 161 16.41 -34.99 33.45
C PRO A 161 15.53 -33.80 33.01
N PRO A 162 15.44 -32.72 33.82
CA PRO A 162 14.60 -31.58 33.51
C PRO A 162 15.18 -30.68 32.39
N PRO A 163 14.33 -30.00 31.61
CA PRO A 163 14.75 -29.08 30.56
C PRO A 163 15.28 -27.73 31.10
N PRO A 164 16.08 -26.99 30.31
CA PRO A 164 16.65 -25.70 30.72
C PRO A 164 15.59 -24.61 30.90
N LEU A 165 15.82 -23.74 31.90
CA LEU A 165 14.96 -22.63 32.33
C LEU A 165 14.66 -21.62 31.20
N ALA A 166 13.38 -21.32 31.01
CA ALA A 166 12.89 -20.26 30.13
C ALA A 166 13.08 -18.84 30.75
N PRO A 167 13.21 -17.78 29.93
CA PRO A 167 13.20 -16.39 30.40
C PRO A 167 11.84 -16.03 31.06
N PRO A 168 11.82 -15.07 32.00
CA PRO A 168 10.68 -14.85 32.88
C PRO A 168 9.45 -14.33 32.13
N GLN A 169 8.35 -15.08 32.24
CA GLN A 169 7.02 -14.63 31.85
C GLN A 169 6.41 -13.72 32.94
N PRO A 170 5.61 -12.71 32.59
CA PRO A 170 4.91 -11.87 33.56
C PRO A 170 3.89 -12.69 34.37
N VAL A 171 3.86 -12.40 35.67
CA VAL A 171 3.11 -13.11 36.70
C VAL A 171 1.59 -13.02 36.47
N LEU A 172 0.94 -14.17 36.29
CA LEU A 172 -0.51 -14.32 36.35
C LEU A 172 -0.93 -14.47 37.82
N VAL A 173 -1.61 -13.46 38.36
CA VAL A 173 -2.23 -13.52 39.69
C VAL A 173 -3.45 -14.44 39.63
N GLN A 174 -3.47 -15.52 40.41
CA GLN A 174 -4.62 -16.41 40.55
C GLN A 174 -5.78 -15.66 41.23
N ALA A 175 -6.85 -15.42 40.48
CA ALA A 175 -8.13 -14.99 41.03
C ALA A 175 -8.82 -16.20 41.70
N THR A 176 -8.92 -16.14 43.02
CA THR A 176 -9.84 -16.96 43.81
C THR A 176 -11.28 -16.75 43.36
N ASN A 177 -12.05 -17.85 43.32
CA ASN A 177 -13.50 -17.94 43.18
C ASN A 177 -14.29 -16.65 43.43
N LEU A 178 -14.69 -15.99 42.34
CA LEU A 178 -15.89 -15.14 42.26
C LEU A 178 -16.62 -15.50 40.97
N ALA A 179 -17.25 -16.68 40.98
CA ALA A 179 -18.34 -16.98 40.07
C ALA A 179 -19.58 -16.21 40.55
N SER A 180 -19.64 -14.92 40.23
CA SER A 180 -20.87 -14.11 40.17
C SER A 180 -20.49 -12.66 39.83
N ASP A 181 -21.06 -12.15 38.73
CA ASP A 181 -21.08 -10.73 38.32
C ASP A 181 -19.81 -10.10 37.71
N ALA A 182 -19.55 -10.44 36.44
CA ALA A 182 -19.16 -9.46 35.44
C ALA A 182 -19.42 -9.98 34.01
N ARG A 183 -20.66 -9.81 33.53
CA ARG A 183 -20.88 -9.67 32.08
C ARG A 183 -19.97 -8.53 31.61
N VAL A 184 -18.92 -8.81 30.84
CA VAL A 184 -18.33 -7.79 29.97
C VAL A 184 -19.47 -7.37 29.04
N ARG A 185 -20.14 -6.27 29.39
CA ARG A 185 -21.08 -5.63 28.49
C ARG A 185 -20.21 -5.15 27.33
N ASN A 186 -20.22 -5.88 26.22
CA ASN A 186 -19.85 -5.33 24.92
C ASN A 186 -20.85 -4.20 24.62
N THR A 187 -20.61 -3.03 25.19
CA THR A 187 -21.39 -1.83 24.89
C THR A 187 -20.94 -1.38 23.51
N THR A 188 -21.72 -1.73 22.48
CA THR A 188 -21.54 -1.14 21.16
C THR A 188 -21.82 0.36 21.26
N LYS A 189 -20.90 1.17 20.76
CA LYS A 189 -21.15 2.61 20.61
C LYS A 189 -21.33 2.91 19.14
N PRO A 190 -22.46 3.50 18.71
CA PRO A 190 -22.64 3.84 17.32
C PRO A 190 -21.52 4.80 16.88
N ALA A 191 -20.99 4.57 15.67
CA ALA A 191 -20.06 5.52 15.06
C ALA A 191 -20.80 6.86 14.86
N PRO A 192 -20.21 7.99 15.28
CA PRO A 192 -20.79 9.31 15.03
C PRO A 192 -21.08 9.54 13.53
N GLU A 193 -22.02 10.44 13.25
CA GLU A 193 -22.20 10.96 11.89
C GLU A 193 -21.19 12.07 11.59
N PHE A 194 -20.98 12.35 10.31
CA PHE A 194 -20.05 13.39 9.89
C PHE A 194 -20.46 14.78 10.38
N GLY A 195 -19.47 15.57 10.80
CA GLY A 195 -19.64 17.01 10.92
C GLY A 195 -19.89 17.62 9.53
N THR A 196 -20.87 18.52 9.44
CA THR A 196 -21.31 19.10 8.16
C THR A 196 -20.94 20.57 7.99
N HIS A 197 -20.30 21.20 8.99
CA HIS A 197 -19.95 22.62 8.94
C HIS A 197 -18.48 22.83 9.30
N PHE A 198 -17.79 23.64 8.48
CA PHE A 198 -16.39 24.01 8.69
C PHE A 198 -16.18 25.53 8.49
N PRO A 199 -15.30 26.18 9.26
CA PRO A 199 -15.03 27.61 9.07
C PRO A 199 -14.30 27.91 7.75
N THR A 200 -13.47 26.96 7.31
CA THR A 200 -12.59 27.03 6.13
C THR A 200 -12.76 25.77 5.26
N SER A 201 -11.94 25.63 4.21
CA SER A 201 -11.93 24.42 3.38
C SER A 201 -11.72 23.18 4.24
N SER A 202 -12.46 22.11 3.96
CA SER A 202 -12.41 20.87 4.71
C SER A 202 -11.76 19.75 3.92
N ILE A 203 -11.14 18.79 4.60
CA ILE A 203 -10.57 17.59 3.99
C ILE A 203 -11.01 16.32 4.72
N GLY A 204 -11.35 15.31 3.93
CA GLY A 204 -11.54 13.93 4.36
C GLY A 204 -10.65 13.00 3.54
N ILE A 205 -10.26 11.88 4.12
CA ILE A 205 -9.38 10.88 3.55
C ILE A 205 -10.07 9.52 3.66
N GLU A 206 -9.97 8.76 2.57
CA GLU A 206 -10.37 7.37 2.49
C GLU A 206 -9.10 6.56 2.21
N ASN A 207 -8.89 5.51 2.99
CA ASN A 207 -7.71 4.67 2.88
C ASN A 207 -8.07 3.20 3.01
N GLU A 208 -8.07 2.49 1.90
CA GLU A 208 -8.20 1.03 1.86
C GLU A 208 -6.93 0.36 2.44
N LEU A 209 -7.13 -0.60 3.33
CA LEU A 209 -6.06 -1.38 3.94
C LEU A 209 -5.79 -2.64 3.11
N SER A 210 -4.52 -3.05 3.09
CA SER A 210 -4.08 -4.33 2.51
C SER A 210 -3.52 -5.27 3.58
N GLY A 211 -3.58 -6.57 3.30
CA GLY A 211 -3.04 -7.62 4.17
C GLY A 211 -4.03 -8.22 5.17
N LEU A 212 -5.27 -7.72 5.20
CA LEU A 212 -6.37 -8.28 6.00
C LEU A 212 -7.74 -8.08 5.35
N ILE A 213 -8.73 -8.82 5.84
CA ILE A 213 -10.15 -8.63 5.54
C ILE A 213 -10.97 -8.50 6.81
N VAL A 214 -12.18 -7.98 6.65
CA VAL A 214 -13.26 -8.09 7.64
C VAL A 214 -14.35 -9.03 7.11
N ALA A 215 -14.74 -10.01 7.91
CA ALA A 215 -15.91 -10.85 7.63
C ALA A 215 -17.10 -10.38 8.48
N MET A 216 -18.27 -10.23 7.86
CA MET A 216 -19.51 -9.80 8.52
C MET A 216 -20.72 -10.52 7.92
N PRO A 217 -21.86 -10.64 8.63
CA PRO A 217 -23.11 -11.12 8.05
C PRO A 217 -23.50 -10.34 6.78
N ALA A 218 -24.10 -11.02 5.80
CA ALA A 218 -24.70 -10.35 4.65
C ALA A 218 -25.65 -9.21 5.09
N ASN A 219 -25.69 -8.13 4.32
CA ASN A 219 -26.49 -6.92 4.61
C ASN A 219 -26.12 -6.16 5.90
N SER A 220 -24.98 -6.45 6.53
CA SER A 220 -24.48 -5.63 7.64
C SER A 220 -24.23 -4.18 7.22
N SER A 221 -24.35 -3.25 8.17
CA SER A 221 -23.92 -1.85 8.00
C SER A 221 -22.45 -1.77 7.55
N GLN A 222 -22.10 -0.72 6.79
CA GLN A 222 -20.71 -0.50 6.39
C GLN A 222 -19.79 -0.27 7.60
N LYS A 223 -20.21 0.59 8.53
CA LYS A 223 -19.45 0.96 9.73
C LYS A 223 -19.47 -0.19 10.74
N PHE A 224 -18.30 -0.60 11.23
CA PHE A 224 -18.18 -1.61 12.31
C PHE A 224 -17.33 -1.15 13.51
N GLY A 225 -16.61 -0.03 13.39
CA GLY A 225 -15.91 0.62 14.50
C GLY A 225 -15.50 2.05 14.13
N TYR A 226 -14.88 2.75 15.08
CA TYR A 226 -14.24 4.04 14.85
C TYR A 226 -13.13 4.29 15.87
N VAL A 227 -12.19 5.16 15.51
CA VAL A 227 -11.12 5.63 16.41
C VAL A 227 -11.40 7.08 16.78
N LYS A 228 -11.21 7.40 18.06
CA LYS A 228 -11.27 8.76 18.60
C LYS A 228 -9.99 9.10 19.36
N ASN A 229 -9.71 10.38 19.55
CA ASN A 229 -8.59 10.82 20.39
C ASN A 229 -8.96 10.82 21.89
N ALA A 230 -7.97 11.08 22.75
CA ALA A 230 -8.13 11.19 24.20
C ALA A 230 -9.19 12.22 24.65
N LYS A 231 -9.47 13.25 23.83
CA LYS A 231 -10.50 14.27 24.09
C LYS A 231 -11.91 13.81 23.71
N GLY A 232 -12.04 12.64 23.09
CA GLY A 232 -13.30 12.09 22.62
C GLY A 232 -13.68 12.49 21.20
N GLU A 233 -12.82 13.20 20.47
CA GLU A 233 -13.08 13.63 19.09
C GLU A 233 -12.88 12.44 18.14
N ALA A 234 -13.90 12.12 17.35
CA ALA A 234 -13.82 11.04 16.38
C ALA A 234 -12.89 11.40 15.22
N LEU A 235 -11.94 10.52 14.92
CA LEU A 235 -10.89 10.74 13.92
C LEU A 235 -11.24 10.06 12.60
N PHE A 236 -11.55 8.76 12.63
CA PHE A 236 -11.92 7.99 11.45
C PHE A 236 -12.74 6.75 11.81
N MET A 237 -13.50 6.25 10.84
CA MET A 237 -14.33 5.05 10.92
C MET A 237 -13.60 3.85 10.35
N LEU A 238 -13.96 2.66 10.83
CA LEU A 238 -13.64 1.38 10.22
C LEU A 238 -14.88 0.93 9.43
N THR A 239 -14.73 0.80 8.11
CA THR A 239 -15.79 0.39 7.21
C THR A 239 -15.40 -0.85 6.41
N LYS A 240 -16.39 -1.67 6.06
CA LYS A 240 -16.22 -2.65 4.98
C LYS A 240 -16.38 -1.94 3.63
N ASP A 241 -15.56 -2.32 2.66
CA ASP A 241 -15.61 -1.78 1.30
C ASP A 241 -15.85 -2.88 0.25
N MET A 242 -14.82 -3.30 -0.49
CA MET A 242 -14.96 -4.25 -1.60
C MET A 242 -15.24 -5.67 -1.09
N ASN A 243 -16.36 -6.27 -1.52
CA ASN A 243 -16.69 -7.66 -1.23
C ASN A 243 -15.67 -8.62 -1.90
N GLN A 244 -15.11 -9.53 -1.13
CA GLN A 244 -14.09 -10.51 -1.53
C GLN A 244 -14.63 -11.95 -1.61
N GLY A 245 -15.95 -12.12 -1.46
CA GLY A 245 -16.67 -13.39 -1.51
C GLY A 245 -17.14 -13.89 -0.14
N SER A 246 -17.68 -15.10 -0.13
CA SER A 246 -18.20 -15.73 1.10
C SER A 246 -17.10 -16.04 2.10
N TYR A 247 -17.40 -15.82 3.38
CA TYR A 247 -16.49 -16.18 4.47
C TYR A 247 -16.64 -17.66 4.83
N HIS A 248 -15.50 -18.35 4.92
CA HIS A 248 -15.43 -19.74 5.38
C HIS A 248 -14.51 -19.82 6.59
N CYS A 249 -15.08 -20.08 7.76
CA CYS A 249 -14.29 -20.24 8.98
C CYS A 249 -13.40 -21.50 8.87
N PRO A 250 -12.08 -21.39 9.10
CA PRO A 250 -11.18 -22.54 9.05
C PRO A 250 -11.63 -23.66 10.00
N PRO A 251 -11.54 -24.95 9.60
CA PRO A 251 -12.15 -26.06 10.35
C PRO A 251 -11.72 -26.15 11.82
N HIS A 252 -10.47 -25.84 12.13
CA HIS A 252 -9.90 -25.92 13.47
C HIS A 252 -10.12 -24.67 14.32
N LEU A 253 -10.69 -23.60 13.75
CA LEU A 253 -11.10 -22.37 14.46
C LEU A 253 -12.61 -22.31 14.73
N LYS A 254 -13.35 -23.39 14.42
CA LYS A 254 -14.79 -23.48 14.69
C LYS A 254 -15.05 -23.40 16.21
N ASN A 255 -15.75 -22.36 16.62
CA ASN A 255 -16.05 -22.04 18.02
C ASN A 255 -17.55 -22.12 18.35
N GLY A 256 -18.34 -22.85 17.55
CA GLY A 256 -19.79 -23.00 17.73
C GLY A 256 -20.62 -21.78 17.28
N ARG A 257 -20.00 -20.69 16.83
CA ARG A 257 -20.71 -19.57 16.18
C ARG A 257 -21.10 -19.96 14.75
N ASP A 258 -22.31 -19.59 14.35
CA ASP A 258 -22.79 -19.75 12.98
C ASP A 258 -22.26 -18.61 12.08
N TYR A 259 -21.53 -18.99 11.03
CA TYR A 259 -20.97 -18.09 10.02
C TYR A 259 -21.72 -18.17 8.68
N THR A 260 -22.85 -18.86 8.64
CA THR A 260 -23.65 -19.01 7.43
C THR A 260 -24.09 -17.64 6.91
N GLY A 261 -23.86 -17.38 5.61
CA GLY A 261 -24.20 -16.11 4.97
C GLY A 261 -23.25 -14.95 5.29
N TRP A 262 -22.11 -15.19 5.96
CA TRP A 262 -21.10 -14.15 6.14
C TRP A 262 -20.33 -13.89 4.84
N GLN A 263 -19.91 -12.65 4.65
CA GLN A 263 -19.20 -12.16 3.49
C GLN A 263 -17.91 -11.46 3.95
N THR A 264 -16.82 -11.71 3.23
CA THR A 264 -15.52 -11.06 3.41
C THR A 264 -15.48 -9.76 2.62
N HIS A 265 -14.83 -8.74 3.17
CA HIS A 265 -14.65 -7.46 2.51
C HIS A 265 -13.26 -6.90 2.85
N THR A 266 -12.72 -6.06 1.98
CA THR A 266 -11.61 -5.18 2.36
C THR A 266 -12.07 -4.18 3.42
N ILE A 267 -11.10 -3.65 4.16
CA ILE A 267 -11.34 -2.66 5.19
C ILE A 267 -10.88 -1.32 4.65
N GLU A 268 -11.77 -0.34 4.71
CA GLU A 268 -11.46 1.05 4.41
C GLU A 268 -11.52 1.87 5.70
N LEU A 269 -10.55 2.78 5.85
CA LEU A 269 -10.53 3.75 6.92
C LEU A 269 -10.98 5.11 6.37
N ILE A 270 -12.09 5.63 6.88
CA ILE A 270 -12.70 6.88 6.39
C ILE A 270 -12.63 7.94 7.49
N THR A 271 -11.87 9.01 7.30
CA THR A 271 -11.77 10.08 8.30
C THR A 271 -13.06 10.86 8.45
N TYR A 272 -13.38 11.25 9.68
CA TYR A 272 -14.25 12.41 9.89
C TYR A 272 -13.55 13.64 9.34
N PRO A 273 -14.20 14.48 8.51
CA PRO A 273 -13.52 15.61 7.89
C PRO A 273 -13.01 16.60 8.95
N CYS A 274 -11.95 17.32 8.62
CA CYS A 274 -11.39 18.41 9.42
C CYS A 274 -11.11 19.62 8.54
N ALA A 275 -10.87 20.78 9.16
CA ALA A 275 -10.39 21.94 8.45
C ALA A 275 -8.98 21.67 7.89
N MET A 276 -8.71 22.09 6.65
CA MET A 276 -7.42 21.84 5.98
C MET A 276 -6.24 22.54 6.65
N ASP A 277 -6.51 23.67 7.31
CA ASP A 277 -5.53 24.47 8.05
C ASP A 277 -5.36 24.04 9.52
N ASP A 278 -6.11 23.02 9.98
CA ASP A 278 -5.93 22.43 11.31
C ASP A 278 -4.88 21.30 11.26
N GLU A 279 -3.61 21.69 11.33
CA GLU A 279 -2.46 20.77 11.29
C GLU A 279 -2.56 19.68 12.36
N LYS A 280 -3.07 20.00 13.55
CA LYS A 280 -3.20 19.04 14.65
C LYS A 280 -4.27 17.99 14.35
N ALA A 281 -5.43 18.42 13.84
CA ALA A 281 -6.50 17.51 13.46
C ALA A 281 -6.10 16.58 12.31
N VAL A 282 -5.32 17.08 11.36
CA VAL A 282 -4.75 16.29 10.26
C VAL A 282 -3.74 15.26 10.80
N GLU A 283 -2.81 15.69 11.66
CA GLU A 283 -1.79 14.79 12.20
C GLU A 283 -2.40 13.72 13.12
N ASP A 284 -3.41 14.05 13.93
CA ASP A 284 -4.11 13.06 14.78
C ASP A 284 -4.76 11.95 13.96
N ARG A 285 -5.34 12.27 12.80
CA ARG A 285 -5.93 11.28 11.89
C ARG A 285 -4.86 10.37 11.31
N LYS A 286 -3.74 10.94 10.85
CA LYS A 286 -2.60 10.19 10.30
C LYS A 286 -1.99 9.26 11.34
N ALA A 287 -1.68 9.79 12.52
CA ALA A 287 -1.08 9.05 13.62
C ALA A 287 -2.03 7.94 14.12
N GLY A 288 -3.33 8.23 14.27
CA GLY A 288 -4.32 7.24 14.66
C GLY A 288 -4.49 6.13 13.63
N MET A 289 -4.46 6.44 12.33
CA MET A 289 -4.48 5.46 11.24
C MET A 289 -3.26 4.52 11.29
N LEU A 290 -2.07 5.08 11.47
CA LEU A 290 -0.82 4.31 11.60
C LEU A 290 -0.81 3.44 12.87
N TRP A 291 -1.31 3.96 13.99
CA TRP A 291 -1.50 3.20 15.21
C TRP A 291 -2.44 2.01 14.97
N LEU A 292 -3.59 2.24 14.33
CA LEU A 292 -4.56 1.16 14.08
C LEU A 292 -3.98 0.09 13.13
N ALA A 293 -3.19 0.47 12.12
CA ALA A 293 -2.51 -0.49 11.25
C ALA A 293 -1.52 -1.39 12.03
N LYS A 294 -0.76 -0.81 12.98
CA LYS A 294 0.10 -1.58 13.90
C LYS A 294 -0.73 -2.50 14.79
N TYR A 295 -1.83 -1.99 15.37
CA TYR A 295 -2.75 -2.79 16.17
C TYR A 295 -3.34 -3.96 15.37
N PHE A 296 -3.77 -3.74 14.12
CA PHE A 296 -4.25 -4.81 13.25
C PHE A 296 -3.18 -5.86 12.98
N THR A 297 -1.92 -5.45 12.76
CA THR A 297 -0.80 -6.38 12.56
C THR A 297 -0.62 -7.29 13.78
N SER A 298 -0.66 -6.72 14.99
CA SER A 298 -0.63 -7.51 16.23
C SER A 298 -1.88 -8.40 16.38
N HIS A 299 -3.06 -7.87 16.07
CA HIS A 299 -4.33 -8.61 16.16
C HIS A 299 -4.34 -9.83 15.27
N ILE A 300 -3.97 -9.72 13.99
CA ILE A 300 -3.95 -10.89 13.09
C ILE A 300 -2.86 -11.89 13.45
N SER A 301 -1.79 -11.49 14.14
CA SER A 301 -0.74 -12.41 14.59
C SER A 301 -1.14 -13.22 15.83
N GLN A 302 -1.95 -12.66 16.74
CA GLN A 302 -2.29 -13.27 18.03
C GLN A 302 -3.75 -13.76 18.11
N PHE A 303 -4.65 -13.08 17.44
CA PHE A 303 -6.10 -13.23 17.52
C PHE A 303 -6.72 -13.32 16.12
N ASN A 304 -6.05 -14.01 15.19
CA ASN A 304 -6.55 -14.21 13.83
C ASN A 304 -7.95 -14.84 13.86
N HIS A 305 -8.82 -14.43 12.94
CA HIS A 305 -10.23 -14.81 12.88
C HIS A 305 -11.06 -14.47 14.13
N GLN A 306 -10.66 -13.48 14.92
CA GLN A 306 -11.43 -12.99 16.07
C GLN A 306 -11.97 -11.57 15.84
N THR A 307 -13.02 -11.23 16.58
CA THR A 307 -13.62 -9.88 16.63
C THR A 307 -12.65 -8.92 17.33
N LEU A 308 -12.59 -7.67 16.88
CA LEU A 308 -11.85 -6.63 17.59
C LEU A 308 -12.47 -6.33 18.96
N ALA A 309 -11.63 -6.01 19.94
CA ALA A 309 -12.04 -5.47 21.22
C ALA A 309 -11.89 -3.94 21.23
N ALA A 310 -12.79 -3.25 21.95
CA ALA A 310 -12.56 -1.84 22.26
C ALA A 310 -11.29 -1.71 23.12
N THR A 311 -10.38 -0.83 22.72
CA THR A 311 -9.07 -0.70 23.36
C THR A 311 -8.53 0.72 23.23
N SER A 312 -7.43 1.03 23.90
CA SER A 312 -6.73 2.31 23.79
C SER A 312 -5.26 2.07 23.45
N SER A 313 -4.61 3.03 22.81
CA SER A 313 -3.16 3.02 22.62
C SER A 313 -2.44 3.09 23.98
N ASP A 314 -1.21 2.57 24.05
CA ASP A 314 -0.42 2.52 25.30
C ASP A 314 -0.17 3.91 25.90
N ASP A 315 -0.07 4.93 25.04
CA ASP A 315 0.07 6.34 25.41
C ASP A 315 -1.27 7.05 25.69
N GLY A 316 -2.39 6.33 25.58
CA GLY A 316 -3.74 6.83 25.79
C GLY A 316 -4.24 7.84 24.75
N GLN A 317 -3.49 8.10 23.68
CA GLN A 317 -3.83 9.09 22.67
C GLN A 317 -5.02 8.69 21.80
N PHE A 318 -5.15 7.40 21.50
CA PHE A 318 -6.16 6.86 20.58
C PHE A 318 -7.00 5.79 21.26
N ILE A 319 -8.30 5.81 20.98
CA ILE A 319 -9.27 4.89 21.55
C ILE A 319 -10.05 4.27 20.39
N LEU A 320 -9.96 2.94 20.23
CA LEU A 320 -10.78 2.16 19.31
C LEU A 320 -12.10 1.79 19.98
N GLU A 321 -13.20 2.18 19.36
CA GLU A 321 -14.56 1.85 19.77
C GLU A 321 -15.21 0.93 18.74
N ILE A 322 -15.97 -0.07 19.20
CA ILE A 322 -16.62 -1.05 18.34
C ILE A 322 -18.10 -0.72 18.19
N SER A 323 -18.52 -0.51 16.94
CA SER A 323 -19.90 -0.16 16.59
C SER A 323 -20.75 -1.40 16.31
N ASN A 324 -20.13 -2.48 15.81
CA ASN A 324 -20.79 -3.73 15.50
C ASN A 324 -19.91 -4.92 15.91
N VAL A 325 -20.33 -5.73 16.87
CA VAL A 325 -19.58 -6.90 17.36
C VAL A 325 -19.70 -8.13 16.46
N ASN A 326 -20.60 -8.11 15.46
CA ASN A 326 -20.77 -9.19 14.49
C ASN A 326 -19.81 -9.00 13.32
N HIS A 327 -18.51 -9.01 13.62
CA HIS A 327 -17.45 -9.02 12.63
C HIS A 327 -16.29 -9.92 13.08
N ILE A 328 -15.44 -10.29 12.13
CA ILE A 328 -14.17 -10.98 12.34
C ILE A 328 -13.09 -10.29 11.52
N ILE A 329 -11.89 -10.18 12.07
CA ILE A 329 -10.69 -9.76 11.34
C ILE A 329 -9.83 -10.98 11.02
N ALA A 330 -9.41 -11.11 9.76
CA ALA A 330 -8.54 -12.22 9.34
C ALA A 330 -7.42 -11.74 8.40
N ALA A 331 -6.24 -12.36 8.51
CA ALA A 331 -5.09 -12.09 7.66
C ALA A 331 -5.34 -12.47 6.18
N GLY A 332 -4.68 -11.75 5.27
CA GLY A 332 -4.73 -12.04 3.84
C GLY A 332 -6.16 -11.98 3.31
N ASN A 333 -6.60 -13.06 2.66
CA ASN A 333 -7.97 -13.22 2.16
C ASN A 333 -8.92 -13.92 3.15
N GLY A 334 -8.47 -14.20 4.38
CA GLY A 334 -9.28 -14.85 5.40
C GLY A 334 -9.57 -16.33 5.16
N VAL A 335 -8.74 -17.03 4.36
CA VAL A 335 -8.83 -18.49 4.15
C VAL A 335 -7.87 -19.25 5.06
N ALA A 336 -6.64 -18.77 5.21
CA ALA A 336 -5.63 -19.36 6.06
C ALA A 336 -5.90 -19.03 7.53
N ALA A 337 -5.89 -20.06 8.38
CA ALA A 337 -6.10 -19.86 9.81
C ALA A 337 -4.90 -19.26 10.53
N ASP A 338 -3.70 -19.62 10.08
CA ASP A 338 -2.46 -19.14 10.65
C ASP A 338 -2.01 -17.85 9.94
N TYR A 339 -1.41 -16.97 10.72
CA TYR A 339 -0.73 -15.78 10.23
C TYR A 339 0.51 -16.16 9.42
N GLN A 340 0.70 -15.55 8.24
CA GLN A 340 1.82 -15.85 7.33
C GLN A 340 2.78 -14.67 7.16
N GLY A 341 2.92 -13.82 8.18
CA GLY A 341 3.86 -12.69 8.13
C GLY A 341 3.34 -11.44 7.40
N GLN A 342 2.04 -11.33 7.17
CA GLN A 342 1.46 -10.13 6.54
C GLN A 342 1.65 -8.88 7.40
N THR A 343 2.17 -7.80 6.82
CA THR A 343 2.15 -6.47 7.45
C THR A 343 0.98 -5.68 6.89
N ILE A 344 0.23 -4.98 7.74
CA ILE A 344 -0.87 -4.15 7.28
C ILE A 344 -0.32 -2.87 6.68
N SER A 345 -0.68 -2.60 5.43
CA SER A 345 -0.16 -1.45 4.70
C SER A 345 -1.26 -0.60 4.08
N MET A 346 -0.93 0.69 3.94
CA MET A 346 -1.77 1.73 3.36
C MET A 346 -1.11 2.18 2.06
N THR A 347 -1.54 1.60 0.93
CA THR A 347 -0.88 1.87 -0.37
C THR A 347 -1.46 3.13 -1.02
N PRO A 348 -0.66 3.88 -1.80
CA PRO A 348 -1.16 5.06 -2.52
C PRO A 348 -2.32 4.76 -3.48
N SER A 349 -2.42 3.53 -4.00
CA SER A 349 -3.51 3.11 -4.89
C SER A 349 -4.85 2.96 -4.18
N GLY A 350 -4.85 2.72 -2.87
CA GLY A 350 -6.04 2.64 -2.03
C GLY A 350 -6.40 3.96 -1.34
N GLN A 351 -5.69 5.05 -1.67
CA GLN A 351 -5.87 6.36 -1.04
C GLN A 351 -6.68 7.30 -1.92
N GLN A 352 -7.73 7.88 -1.34
CA GLN A 352 -8.56 8.91 -1.95
C GLN A 352 -8.70 10.07 -0.98
N VAL A 353 -8.86 11.28 -1.51
CA VAL A 353 -9.01 12.50 -0.72
C VAL A 353 -10.24 13.25 -1.19
N THR A 354 -11.11 13.63 -0.25
CA THR A 354 -12.25 14.49 -0.52
C THR A 354 -12.00 15.88 0.05
N VAL A 355 -12.04 16.91 -0.81
CA VAL A 355 -11.89 18.31 -0.43
C VAL A 355 -13.23 19.03 -0.54
N GLY A 356 -13.62 19.74 0.50
CA GLY A 356 -14.79 20.61 0.56
C GLY A 356 -14.38 22.08 0.52
N VAL A 357 -14.99 22.85 -0.38
CA VAL A 357 -14.73 24.30 -0.56
C VAL A 357 -16.03 25.09 -0.65
N SER A 358 -15.94 26.42 -0.52
CA SER A 358 -17.08 27.30 -0.74
C SER A 358 -17.58 27.23 -2.18
N ALA A 359 -18.87 26.93 -2.32
CA ALA A 359 -19.58 26.98 -3.59
C ALA A 359 -19.44 28.35 -4.27
N LYS A 360 -19.51 29.43 -3.48
CA LYS A 360 -19.44 30.81 -3.99
C LYS A 360 -18.06 31.15 -4.56
N LEU A 361 -16.99 30.59 -3.98
CA LEU A 361 -15.62 30.93 -4.36
C LEU A 361 -15.06 30.06 -5.49
N PHE A 362 -15.74 28.99 -5.90
CA PHE A 362 -15.27 28.11 -6.96
C PHE A 362 -15.16 28.84 -8.30
N GLY A 363 -13.99 28.80 -8.95
CA GLY A 363 -13.72 29.51 -10.21
C GLY A 363 -13.04 30.87 -10.04
N THR A 364 -12.80 31.31 -8.80
CA THR A 364 -12.07 32.56 -8.48
C THR A 364 -10.56 32.36 -8.35
N GLY A 365 -10.09 31.14 -8.05
CA GLY A 365 -8.69 30.86 -7.75
C GLY A 365 -8.16 31.54 -6.49
N ALA A 366 -9.04 31.93 -5.55
CA ALA A 366 -8.70 32.75 -4.40
C ALA A 366 -7.64 32.12 -3.46
N ASN A 367 -7.68 30.80 -3.28
CA ASN A 367 -6.74 30.05 -2.43
C ASN A 367 -6.13 28.84 -3.17
N ALA A 368 -5.19 28.16 -2.52
CA ALA A 368 -4.46 27.05 -3.14
C ALA A 368 -5.38 25.87 -3.45
N GLU A 369 -6.37 25.61 -2.60
CA GLU A 369 -7.32 24.51 -2.71
C GLU A 369 -8.23 24.72 -3.93
N LEU A 370 -8.77 25.93 -4.09
CA LEU A 370 -9.57 26.31 -5.25
C LEU A 370 -8.76 26.24 -6.54
N ARG A 371 -7.52 26.75 -6.53
CA ARG A 371 -6.63 26.64 -7.70
C ARG A 371 -6.37 25.19 -8.07
N LEU A 372 -6.16 24.31 -7.10
CA LEU A 372 -5.95 22.88 -7.34
C LEU A 372 -7.19 22.23 -7.96
N LEU A 373 -8.39 22.53 -7.45
CA LEU A 373 -9.64 21.99 -7.98
C LEU A 373 -9.97 22.54 -9.38
N GLU A 374 -9.63 23.80 -9.65
CA GLU A 374 -9.78 24.42 -10.97
C GLU A 374 -8.83 23.85 -12.03
N LEU A 375 -7.84 23.03 -11.65
CA LEU A 375 -7.01 22.26 -12.59
C LEU A 375 -7.69 20.98 -13.10
N ALA A 376 -8.90 20.66 -12.60
CA ALA A 376 -9.65 19.50 -13.06
C ALA A 376 -9.76 19.50 -14.61
N PRO A 377 -9.42 18.40 -15.31
CA PRO A 377 -9.39 18.40 -16.78
C PRO A 377 -10.73 18.69 -17.45
N TRP A 378 -11.83 18.47 -16.72
CA TRP A 378 -13.18 18.73 -17.17
C TRP A 378 -13.64 20.18 -16.94
N TYR A 379 -12.99 20.94 -16.07
CA TYR A 379 -13.39 22.31 -15.76
C TYR A 379 -12.91 23.30 -16.83
N LYS A 380 -13.86 23.93 -17.52
CA LYS A 380 -13.58 24.85 -18.63
C LYS A 380 -13.68 26.30 -18.17
N LYS A 381 -12.59 26.85 -17.63
CA LYS A 381 -12.53 28.22 -17.08
C LYS A 381 -12.95 29.31 -18.09
N SER A 382 -12.67 29.12 -19.39
CA SER A 382 -13.06 30.03 -20.48
C SER A 382 -14.58 30.24 -20.62
N LEU A 383 -15.40 29.35 -20.04
CA LEU A 383 -16.86 29.52 -20.01
C LEU A 383 -17.29 30.72 -19.17
N LYS A 384 -16.45 31.21 -18.24
CA LYS A 384 -16.71 32.46 -17.50
C LYS A 384 -16.79 33.64 -18.46
N ASP A 385 -15.76 33.86 -19.27
CA ASP A 385 -15.70 34.96 -20.24
C ASP A 385 -16.79 34.85 -21.32
N LYS A 386 -17.12 33.60 -21.68
CA LYS A 386 -18.23 33.32 -22.60
C LYS A 386 -19.57 33.75 -21.99
N PHE A 387 -19.85 33.42 -20.73
CA PHE A 387 -21.07 33.84 -20.05
C PHE A 387 -21.22 35.36 -20.00
N LEU A 388 -20.15 36.06 -19.63
CA LEU A 388 -20.13 37.53 -19.58
C LEU A 388 -20.43 38.14 -20.96
N SER A 389 -19.90 37.53 -22.02
CA SER A 389 -20.19 37.95 -23.39
C SER A 389 -21.65 37.69 -23.80
N LEU A 390 -22.26 36.60 -23.34
CA LEU A 390 -23.66 36.25 -23.59
C LEU A 390 -24.66 37.08 -22.79
N THR A 391 -24.21 37.76 -21.74
CA THR A 391 -25.06 38.48 -20.77
C THR A 391 -24.78 39.98 -20.70
N ARG A 392 -24.01 40.56 -21.64
CA ARG A 392 -23.67 42.01 -21.66
C ARG A 392 -24.87 42.98 -21.57
N GLY A 393 -26.05 42.55 -22.00
CA GLY A 393 -27.29 43.35 -21.94
C GLY A 393 -28.20 43.02 -20.76
N GLU A 394 -27.81 42.07 -19.90
CA GLU A 394 -28.60 41.62 -18.76
C GLU A 394 -28.05 42.25 -17.48
N ARG A 395 -28.94 42.78 -16.63
CA ARG A 395 -28.53 43.29 -15.32
C ARG A 395 -28.45 42.13 -14.34
N LEU A 396 -27.27 41.59 -14.07
CA LEU A 396 -27.06 40.56 -13.05
C LEU A 396 -26.95 41.18 -11.65
N ASP A 397 -27.30 40.42 -10.61
CA ASP A 397 -27.18 40.86 -9.23
C ASP A 397 -25.74 40.61 -8.69
N ASP A 398 -25.12 39.49 -9.07
CA ASP A 398 -23.71 39.15 -8.77
C ASP A 398 -23.07 38.49 -10.02
N GLU A 399 -22.52 39.32 -10.91
CA GLU A 399 -21.96 38.89 -12.21
C GLU A 399 -20.80 37.89 -12.08
N GLU A 400 -19.93 38.10 -11.09
CA GLU A 400 -18.77 37.22 -10.85
C GLU A 400 -19.20 35.82 -10.37
N THR A 401 -20.14 35.76 -9.43
CA THR A 401 -20.68 34.48 -8.94
C THR A 401 -21.50 33.80 -10.04
N ALA A 402 -22.33 34.55 -10.78
CA ALA A 402 -23.13 34.00 -11.87
C ALA A 402 -22.26 33.38 -12.98
N SER A 403 -21.20 34.07 -13.42
CA SER A 403 -20.26 33.54 -14.43
C SER A 403 -19.51 32.29 -13.93
N SER A 404 -19.13 32.26 -12.66
CA SER A 404 -18.43 31.12 -12.05
C SER A 404 -19.33 29.90 -11.90
N VAL A 405 -20.58 30.09 -11.44
CA VAL A 405 -21.59 29.03 -11.36
C VAL A 405 -21.95 28.50 -12.75
N PHE A 406 -22.09 29.38 -13.75
CA PHE A 406 -22.30 28.96 -15.13
C PHE A 406 -21.16 28.10 -15.65
N ALA A 407 -19.91 28.52 -15.46
CA ALA A 407 -18.74 27.77 -15.91
C ALA A 407 -18.66 26.39 -15.24
N TYR A 408 -18.92 26.32 -13.93
CA TYR A 408 -18.94 25.06 -13.18
C TYR A 408 -20.02 24.10 -13.68
N LEU A 409 -21.28 24.53 -13.72
CA LEU A 409 -22.40 23.68 -14.11
C LEU A 409 -22.27 23.21 -15.55
N THR A 410 -21.97 24.14 -16.47
CA THR A 410 -21.80 23.82 -17.88
C THR A 410 -20.65 22.84 -18.10
N SER A 411 -19.54 22.97 -17.35
CA SER A 411 -18.43 22.02 -17.42
C SER A 411 -18.85 20.60 -16.99
N ILE A 412 -19.60 20.46 -15.89
CA ILE A 412 -20.12 19.17 -15.44
C ILE A 412 -21.08 18.57 -16.46
N TYR A 413 -21.98 19.38 -17.02
CA TYR A 413 -22.99 18.90 -17.97
C TYR A 413 -22.31 18.42 -19.25
N ILE A 414 -21.37 19.20 -19.79
CA ILE A 414 -20.58 18.81 -20.96
C ILE A 414 -19.79 17.53 -20.69
N LYS A 415 -19.08 17.46 -19.56
CA LYS A 415 -18.30 16.26 -19.20
C LYS A 415 -19.19 15.03 -19.03
N THR A 416 -20.38 15.18 -18.47
CA THR A 416 -21.35 14.07 -18.35
C THR A 416 -21.81 13.60 -19.72
N ALA A 417 -22.10 14.50 -20.66
CA ALA A 417 -22.42 14.13 -22.03
C ALA A 417 -21.24 13.42 -22.73
N GLU A 418 -20.01 13.94 -22.59
CA GLU A 418 -18.79 13.32 -23.12
C GLU A 418 -18.59 11.89 -22.60
N LEU A 419 -18.75 11.69 -21.28
CA LEU A 419 -18.63 10.37 -20.64
C LEU A 419 -19.76 9.42 -21.05
N SER A 420 -20.99 9.94 -21.20
CA SER A 420 -22.15 9.15 -21.63
C SER A 420 -21.95 8.62 -23.04
N LYS A 421 -21.39 9.42 -23.95
CA LYS A 421 -20.99 8.95 -25.28
C LYS A 421 -19.81 7.99 -25.25
N LYS A 422 -18.78 8.27 -24.44
CA LYS A 422 -17.57 7.44 -24.37
C LYS A 422 -17.85 6.03 -23.83
N PHE A 423 -18.73 5.92 -22.85
CA PHE A 423 -18.97 4.69 -22.12
C PHE A 423 -20.35 4.05 -22.42
N GLY A 424 -21.16 4.70 -23.26
CA GLY A 424 -22.52 4.28 -23.58
C GLY A 424 -23.40 4.22 -22.34
N ILE A 425 -23.48 5.34 -21.60
CA ILE A 425 -24.23 5.42 -20.34
C ILE A 425 -25.62 5.97 -20.61
N TYR A 426 -26.65 5.22 -20.26
CA TYR A 426 -28.04 5.71 -20.28
C TYR A 426 -28.21 6.90 -19.32
N ILE A 427 -28.70 8.02 -19.84
CA ILE A 427 -29.02 9.22 -19.06
C ILE A 427 -30.48 9.56 -19.31
N ASN A 428 -31.32 9.47 -18.28
CA ASN A 428 -32.78 9.58 -18.41
C ASN A 428 -33.29 8.67 -19.56
N GLU A 429 -33.87 9.27 -20.61
CA GLU A 429 -34.47 8.58 -21.74
C GLU A 429 -33.50 8.44 -22.93
N TRP A 430 -32.32 9.07 -22.87
CA TRP A 430 -31.31 8.95 -23.92
C TRP A 430 -30.73 7.54 -23.97
N GLN A 431 -30.74 6.95 -25.16
CA GLN A 431 -30.24 5.61 -25.43
C GLN A 431 -28.95 5.69 -26.27
N PRO A 432 -27.80 5.18 -25.79
CA PRO A 432 -26.55 5.22 -26.54
C PRO A 432 -26.65 4.49 -27.89
N GLU A 433 -27.46 3.44 -27.98
CA GLU A 433 -27.65 2.63 -29.19
C GLU A 433 -28.29 3.44 -30.33
N SER A 434 -29.11 4.45 -30.03
CA SER A 434 -29.70 5.32 -31.06
C SER A 434 -28.64 6.18 -31.77
N GLU A 435 -27.46 6.33 -31.17
CA GLU A 435 -26.29 6.99 -31.76
C GLU A 435 -25.20 6.00 -32.21
N GLY A 436 -25.51 4.69 -32.26
CA GLY A 436 -24.55 3.65 -32.64
C GLY A 436 -23.45 3.40 -31.62
N ILE A 437 -23.69 3.74 -30.34
CA ILE A 437 -22.73 3.59 -29.25
C ILE A 437 -23.09 2.33 -28.46
N THR A 438 -22.15 1.40 -28.34
CA THR A 438 -22.32 0.19 -27.52
C THR A 438 -22.05 0.49 -26.04
N PRO A 439 -23.00 0.22 -25.12
CA PRO A 439 -22.76 0.34 -23.69
C PRO A 439 -21.58 -0.51 -23.25
N ASN A 440 -20.69 0.10 -22.47
CA ASN A 440 -19.56 -0.62 -21.90
C ASN A 440 -19.36 -0.35 -20.40
N ALA A 441 -20.13 0.56 -19.79
CA ALA A 441 -20.14 0.83 -18.35
C ALA A 441 -21.51 0.55 -17.73
N ASN A 442 -21.54 0.24 -16.42
CA ASN A 442 -22.77 -0.05 -15.68
C ASN A 442 -23.54 1.21 -15.22
N GLY A 443 -23.11 2.41 -15.65
CA GLY A 443 -23.73 3.69 -15.28
C GLY A 443 -22.73 4.75 -14.84
N LEU A 444 -23.23 5.88 -14.35
CA LEU A 444 -22.40 6.97 -13.81
C LEU A 444 -21.59 6.57 -12.56
N THR A 445 -22.04 5.55 -11.82
CA THR A 445 -21.38 5.03 -10.63
C THR A 445 -20.27 4.02 -10.91
N ASP A 446 -20.13 3.58 -12.17
CA ASP A 446 -19.10 2.62 -12.57
C ASP A 446 -17.69 3.17 -12.24
N PRO A 447 -16.81 2.39 -11.59
CA PRO A 447 -15.48 2.86 -11.19
C PRO A 447 -14.67 3.50 -12.32
N LYS A 448 -14.75 2.98 -13.55
CA LYS A 448 -13.99 3.56 -14.68
C LYS A 448 -14.53 4.92 -15.13
N VAL A 449 -15.84 5.15 -14.93
CA VAL A 449 -16.50 6.43 -15.20
C VAL A 449 -16.11 7.43 -14.13
N LYS A 450 -16.17 7.03 -12.84
CA LYS A 450 -15.66 7.84 -11.73
C LYS A 450 -14.21 8.26 -11.94
N ASN A 451 -13.34 7.31 -12.30
CA ASN A 451 -11.92 7.57 -12.55
C ASN A 451 -11.69 8.53 -13.72
N ALA A 452 -12.55 8.52 -14.75
CA ALA A 452 -12.46 9.44 -15.89
C ALA A 452 -12.81 10.91 -15.57
N TRP A 453 -13.31 11.19 -14.36
CA TRP A 453 -13.41 12.55 -13.83
C TRP A 453 -12.10 13.06 -13.24
N GLU A 454 -11.22 12.16 -12.76
CA GLU A 454 -10.01 12.44 -11.99
C GLU A 454 -10.28 13.17 -10.65
N ILE A 455 -10.82 14.40 -10.73
CA ILE A 455 -11.39 15.16 -9.62
C ILE A 455 -12.92 15.06 -9.73
N LEU A 456 -13.51 14.13 -8.99
CA LEU A 456 -14.93 13.78 -9.09
C LEU A 456 -15.80 14.70 -8.21
N PRO A 457 -16.77 15.44 -8.77
CA PRO A 457 -17.75 16.18 -7.95
C PRO A 457 -18.59 15.23 -7.09
N ARG A 458 -18.67 15.52 -5.79
CA ARG A 458 -19.45 14.75 -4.80
C ARG A 458 -20.67 15.47 -4.27
N THR A 459 -20.88 16.73 -4.65
CA THR A 459 -22.08 17.48 -4.30
C THR A 459 -22.98 17.62 -5.53
N LYS A 460 -24.28 17.46 -5.33
CA LYS A 460 -25.29 17.61 -6.36
C LYS A 460 -25.14 18.95 -7.10
N PRO A 461 -25.02 18.96 -8.44
CA PRO A 461 -24.76 20.19 -9.18
C PRO A 461 -25.79 21.29 -8.93
N SER A 462 -27.07 20.95 -8.76
CA SER A 462 -28.12 21.93 -8.50
C SER A 462 -27.91 22.77 -7.23
N LYS A 463 -27.13 22.29 -6.25
CA LYS A 463 -26.75 23.06 -5.04
C LYS A 463 -25.98 24.33 -5.35
N MET A 464 -25.22 24.37 -6.46
CA MET A 464 -24.49 25.57 -6.88
C MET A 464 -25.42 26.73 -7.28
N LEU A 465 -26.69 26.47 -7.53
CA LEU A 465 -27.65 27.53 -7.84
C LEU A 465 -28.15 28.27 -6.59
N GLU A 466 -27.90 27.74 -5.39
CA GLU A 466 -28.32 28.34 -4.12
C GLU A 466 -27.48 29.55 -3.72
N VAL A 467 -26.27 29.71 -4.29
CA VAL A 467 -25.43 30.90 -4.04
C VAL A 467 -25.84 32.11 -4.89
N LEU A 468 -26.82 31.95 -5.79
CA LEU A 468 -27.31 32.98 -6.69
C LEU A 468 -28.68 33.50 -6.26
N SER A 469 -29.01 34.73 -6.66
CA SER A 469 -30.40 35.20 -6.60
C SER A 469 -31.29 34.36 -7.52
N ALA A 470 -32.60 34.33 -7.24
CA ALA A 470 -33.56 33.61 -8.10
C ALA A 470 -33.56 34.14 -9.56
N LYS A 471 -33.16 35.39 -9.76
CA LYS A 471 -33.02 36.01 -11.09
C LYS A 471 -31.77 35.50 -11.80
N ASP A 472 -30.60 35.63 -11.18
CA ASP A 472 -29.33 35.20 -11.78
C ASP A 472 -29.32 33.68 -12.03
N SER A 473 -29.92 32.91 -11.12
CA SER A 473 -30.11 31.46 -11.26
C SER A 473 -30.93 31.06 -12.50
N ARG A 474 -31.93 31.88 -12.90
CA ARG A 474 -32.70 31.67 -14.13
C ARG A 474 -31.87 32.01 -15.37
N VAL A 475 -31.14 33.13 -15.32
CA VAL A 475 -30.25 33.54 -16.41
C VAL A 475 -29.22 32.45 -16.67
N VAL A 476 -28.47 32.02 -15.64
CA VAL A 476 -27.46 30.95 -15.74
C VAL A 476 -28.04 29.70 -16.38
N ARG A 477 -29.17 29.18 -15.88
CA ARG A 477 -29.81 27.98 -16.43
C ARG A 477 -30.18 28.11 -17.90
N SER A 478 -30.69 29.28 -18.31
CA SER A 478 -31.09 29.52 -19.71
C SER A 478 -29.93 29.46 -20.70
N LYS A 479 -28.69 29.71 -20.25
CA LYS A 479 -27.50 29.71 -21.12
C LYS A 479 -26.80 28.36 -21.22
N ILE A 480 -27.13 27.37 -20.38
CA ILE A 480 -26.43 26.06 -20.36
C ILE A 480 -26.80 25.22 -21.58
N THR A 481 -28.09 25.11 -21.93
CA THR A 481 -28.54 24.22 -23.01
C THR A 481 -27.93 24.55 -24.38
N PRO A 482 -27.80 25.83 -24.81
CA PRO A 482 -27.08 26.17 -26.03
C PRO A 482 -25.63 25.68 -26.08
N GLU A 483 -24.93 25.66 -24.94
CA GLU A 483 -23.57 25.14 -24.86
C GLU A 483 -23.53 23.62 -25.04
N LEU A 484 -24.52 22.90 -24.50
CA LEU A 484 -24.63 21.45 -24.70
C LEU A 484 -24.90 21.09 -26.18
N TYR A 485 -25.77 21.82 -26.86
CA TYR A 485 -26.03 21.60 -28.29
C TYR A 485 -24.79 21.79 -29.17
N SER A 486 -23.79 22.53 -28.70
CA SER A 486 -22.54 22.70 -29.43
C SER A 486 -21.57 21.51 -29.33
N VAL A 487 -21.79 20.59 -28.37
CA VAL A 487 -20.87 19.48 -28.07
C VAL A 487 -21.48 18.09 -28.24
N CYS A 488 -22.81 17.96 -28.19
CA CYS A 488 -23.50 16.68 -28.34
C CYS A 488 -24.80 16.80 -29.14
N SER A 489 -25.45 15.66 -29.41
CA SER A 489 -26.76 15.64 -30.06
C SER A 489 -27.81 16.40 -29.26
N ASN A 490 -28.86 16.88 -29.93
CA ASN A 490 -29.96 17.57 -29.26
C ASN A 490 -30.64 16.68 -28.21
N ASP A 491 -30.78 15.39 -28.51
CA ASP A 491 -31.42 14.42 -27.63
C ASP A 491 -30.60 14.19 -26.35
N LEU A 492 -29.29 13.96 -26.48
CA LEU A 492 -28.39 13.83 -25.31
C LEU A 492 -28.34 15.13 -24.50
N ALA A 493 -28.29 16.29 -25.17
CA ALA A 493 -28.24 17.59 -24.51
C ALA A 493 -29.48 17.83 -23.62
N VAL A 494 -30.67 17.53 -24.13
CA VAL A 494 -31.93 17.67 -23.37
C VAL A 494 -31.95 16.73 -22.17
N ASN A 495 -31.59 15.46 -22.38
CA ASN A 495 -31.59 14.46 -21.31
C ASN A 495 -30.58 14.78 -20.20
N VAL A 496 -29.36 15.18 -20.53
CA VAL A 496 -28.34 15.60 -19.54
C VAL A 496 -28.78 16.85 -18.79
N PHE A 497 -29.34 17.84 -19.50
CA PHE A 497 -29.83 19.06 -18.85
C PHE A 497 -30.96 18.74 -17.85
N GLN A 498 -31.96 17.96 -18.27
CA GLN A 498 -33.08 17.56 -17.42
C GLN A 498 -32.64 16.69 -16.23
N TYR A 499 -31.69 15.77 -16.44
CA TYR A 499 -31.13 14.92 -15.38
C TYR A 499 -30.65 15.77 -14.20
N PHE A 500 -29.80 16.76 -14.46
CA PHE A 500 -29.27 17.62 -13.41
C PHE A 500 -30.28 18.68 -12.94
N GLN A 501 -31.17 19.16 -13.82
CA GLN A 501 -32.26 20.06 -13.42
C GLN A 501 -33.17 19.42 -12.37
N ASN A 502 -33.45 18.12 -12.51
CA ASN A 502 -34.25 17.32 -11.58
C ASN A 502 -33.46 16.82 -10.37
N GLY A 503 -32.21 17.30 -10.19
CA GLY A 503 -31.38 16.98 -9.05
C GLY A 503 -30.67 15.63 -9.14
N GLY A 504 -30.34 15.18 -10.35
CA GLY A 504 -29.42 14.08 -10.59
C GLY A 504 -28.04 14.32 -9.98
N GLU A 505 -27.34 13.23 -9.65
CA GLU A 505 -26.03 13.23 -9.00
C GLU A 505 -24.95 12.89 -10.01
N VAL A 506 -23.72 13.36 -9.80
CA VAL A 506 -22.63 13.05 -10.76
C VAL A 506 -22.22 11.58 -10.69
N ALA A 507 -22.15 10.99 -9.49
CA ALA A 507 -21.82 9.58 -9.31
C ALA A 507 -22.31 9.03 -7.95
N GLY A 508 -23.56 8.55 -7.91
CA GLY A 508 -24.14 7.94 -6.72
C GLY A 508 -24.54 8.96 -5.67
N HIS A 509 -24.72 8.54 -4.40
CA HIS A 509 -25.18 9.44 -3.35
C HIS A 509 -24.16 10.57 -3.10
N GLY A 510 -24.63 11.82 -3.18
CA GLY A 510 -23.81 13.02 -2.98
C GLY A 510 -23.80 13.51 -1.53
N ILE A 511 -22.76 14.27 -1.18
CA ILE A 511 -22.63 14.97 0.10
C ILE A 511 -23.21 16.37 -0.10
N ASN A 512 -24.50 16.52 0.26
CA ASN A 512 -25.34 17.64 -0.14
C ASN A 512 -25.72 18.61 1.01
N ASN A 513 -25.35 18.27 2.24
CA ASN A 513 -25.67 19.02 3.45
C ASN A 513 -24.45 19.74 4.07
N ALA A 514 -23.31 19.72 3.38
CA ALA A 514 -22.09 20.39 3.83
C ALA A 514 -22.18 21.91 3.69
N THR A 515 -21.63 22.62 4.67
CA THR A 515 -21.64 24.08 4.74
C THR A 515 -20.29 24.62 5.21
N ILE A 516 -20.03 25.88 4.89
CA ILE A 516 -18.76 26.55 5.18
C ILE A 516 -18.99 27.99 5.68
N GLY A 517 -18.04 28.53 6.43
CA GLY A 517 -18.00 29.94 6.84
C GLY A 517 -18.56 30.19 8.24
N ASP A 518 -19.33 31.27 8.41
CA ASP A 518 -19.93 31.60 9.72
C ASP A 518 -21.05 30.60 10.06
N PRO A 519 -21.00 29.90 11.21
CA PRO A 519 -22.05 28.97 11.62
C PRO A 519 -23.42 29.63 11.82
N LYS A 520 -23.48 30.95 12.06
CA LYS A 520 -24.75 31.70 12.17
C LYS A 520 -25.35 32.04 10.81
N SER A 521 -24.55 32.02 9.74
CA SER A 521 -24.97 32.28 8.37
C SER A 521 -24.20 31.35 7.41
N PRO A 522 -24.44 30.03 7.50
CA PRO A 522 -23.66 29.04 6.78
C PRO A 522 -23.85 29.17 5.28
N GLN A 523 -22.76 29.09 4.52
CA GLN A 523 -22.79 29.07 3.07
C GLN A 523 -22.71 27.63 2.55
N PRO A 524 -23.29 27.33 1.36
CA PRO A 524 -23.15 26.01 0.75
C PRO A 524 -21.69 25.65 0.49
N ALA A 525 -21.29 24.42 0.87
CA ALA A 525 -20.02 23.84 0.47
C ALA A 525 -20.24 22.82 -0.66
N ILE A 526 -19.27 22.73 -1.57
CA ILE A 526 -19.21 21.69 -2.61
C ILE A 526 -17.96 20.83 -2.41
N LEU A 527 -18.11 19.54 -2.64
CA LEU A 527 -17.08 18.54 -2.37
C LEU A 527 -16.57 17.89 -3.65
N PHE A 528 -15.29 17.54 -3.65
CA PHE A 528 -14.59 16.90 -4.74
C PHE A 528 -13.71 15.78 -4.23
N GLU A 529 -13.83 14.61 -4.84
CA GLU A 529 -13.06 13.42 -4.52
C GLU A 529 -11.94 13.24 -5.57
N PHE A 530 -10.70 13.28 -5.11
CA PHE A 530 -9.52 13.00 -5.91
C PHE A 530 -9.38 11.48 -6.05
N ARG A 531 -9.67 10.97 -7.25
CA ARG A 531 -9.54 9.55 -7.61
C ARG A 531 -8.08 9.09 -7.64
N THR A 532 -7.15 10.03 -7.72
CA THR A 532 -5.71 9.83 -7.52
C THR A 532 -5.17 11.04 -6.78
N VAL A 533 -4.45 10.83 -5.68
CA VAL A 533 -4.05 11.93 -4.79
C VAL A 533 -2.82 12.67 -5.34
N PRO A 534 -2.94 13.96 -5.70
CA PRO A 534 -1.83 14.73 -6.25
C PRO A 534 -0.78 15.04 -5.18
N ASN A 535 0.45 15.35 -5.61
CA ASN A 535 1.56 15.71 -4.72
C ASN A 535 1.21 16.81 -3.71
N ALA A 536 0.39 17.79 -4.10
CA ALA A 536 -0.06 18.88 -3.24
C ALA A 536 -0.87 18.41 -2.01
N LEU A 537 -1.50 17.23 -2.08
CA LEU A 537 -2.32 16.67 -1.00
C LEU A 537 -1.64 15.49 -0.27
N GLN A 538 -0.45 15.08 -0.69
CA GLN A 538 0.30 13.99 -0.06
C GLN A 538 0.71 14.27 1.40
N GLY A 539 0.70 15.54 1.83
CA GLY A 539 0.97 15.92 3.23
C GLY A 539 -0.13 15.51 4.21
N TYR A 540 -1.36 15.34 3.72
CA TYR A 540 -2.53 14.99 4.53
C TYR A 540 -2.67 13.48 4.76
N LEU A 541 -2.02 12.66 3.93
CA LEU A 541 -2.13 11.21 3.99
C LEU A 541 -1.19 10.59 5.04
N PRO A 542 -1.58 9.48 5.68
CA PRO A 542 -0.67 8.72 6.53
C PRO A 542 0.44 8.12 5.68
N LYS A 543 1.70 8.29 6.11
CA LYS A 543 2.85 7.67 5.50
C LYS A 543 3.36 6.60 6.45
N VAL A 544 3.33 5.34 6.02
CA VAL A 544 4.09 4.30 6.71
C VAL A 544 5.55 4.69 6.55
N GLU A 545 6.23 5.01 7.65
CA GLU A 545 7.67 5.23 7.61
C GLU A 545 8.33 3.99 7.02
N SER A 546 8.83 4.13 5.80
CA SER A 546 9.78 3.17 5.28
C SER A 546 11.00 3.26 6.17
N THR A 547 11.32 2.19 6.89
CA THR A 547 12.62 2.05 7.55
C THR A 547 13.76 1.93 6.53
N ALA A 548 13.47 1.89 5.22
CA ALA A 548 14.45 2.32 4.24
C ALA A 548 14.60 3.83 4.41
N LYS A 549 15.70 4.24 5.07
CA LYS A 549 16.29 5.56 4.85
C LYS A 549 16.21 5.83 3.35
N THR A 550 15.31 6.72 2.95
CA THR A 550 15.36 7.31 1.62
C THR A 550 16.65 8.12 1.66
N ASP A 551 17.75 7.54 1.19
CA ASP A 551 18.94 8.29 0.83
C ASP A 551 18.53 9.20 -0.34
N THR A 552 17.84 10.29 -0.04
CA THR A 552 17.75 11.44 -0.94
C THR A 552 19.16 11.96 -1.06
N LYS A 553 19.85 11.43 -2.07
CA LYS A 553 21.14 11.88 -2.54
C LYS A 553 21.11 13.41 -2.61
N LEU A 554 21.92 14.06 -1.78
CA LEU A 554 21.91 15.53 -1.55
C LEU A 554 21.95 16.37 -2.83
N LEU A 555 22.54 15.82 -3.89
CA LEU A 555 22.67 16.49 -5.18
C LEU A 555 21.43 16.40 -6.07
N ASP A 556 20.45 15.56 -5.74
CA ASP A 556 19.21 15.43 -6.49
C ASP A 556 18.25 16.61 -6.25
N ALA A 557 18.55 17.48 -5.27
CA ALA A 557 17.87 18.75 -5.06
C ALA A 557 18.24 19.83 -6.11
N PHE A 558 19.23 19.57 -6.97
CA PHE A 558 19.71 20.49 -7.99
C PHE A 558 19.55 19.89 -9.40
N GLU A 559 19.05 20.68 -10.34
CA GLU A 559 18.85 20.25 -11.73
C GLU A 559 19.75 20.99 -12.72
N GLY A 560 20.05 20.34 -13.85
CA GLY A 560 20.74 20.94 -14.99
C GLY A 560 22.09 21.59 -14.65
N LYS A 561 22.33 22.80 -15.19
CA LYS A 561 23.59 23.54 -15.01
C LYS A 561 23.92 23.84 -13.54
N LYS A 562 22.90 24.00 -12.69
CA LYS A 562 23.08 24.27 -11.26
C LYS A 562 23.70 23.07 -10.55
N ARG A 563 23.29 21.84 -10.90
CA ARG A 563 23.90 20.60 -10.37
C ARG A 563 25.37 20.48 -10.72
N THR A 564 25.73 20.78 -11.98
CA THR A 564 27.13 20.74 -12.43
C THR A 564 27.99 21.76 -11.68
N LEU A 565 27.48 22.98 -11.46
CA LEU A 565 28.19 24.01 -10.71
C LEU A 565 28.41 23.60 -9.24
N VAL A 566 27.36 23.11 -8.57
CA VAL A 566 27.43 22.63 -7.19
C VAL A 566 28.42 21.48 -7.07
N ASN A 567 28.39 20.51 -8.00
CA ASN A 567 29.33 19.39 -8.00
C ASN A 567 30.79 19.84 -8.13
N ASN A 568 31.09 20.76 -9.04
CA ASN A 568 32.44 21.26 -9.24
C ASN A 568 32.96 21.99 -8.00
N GLN A 569 32.12 22.82 -7.37
CA GLN A 569 32.50 23.54 -6.15
C GLN A 569 32.66 22.60 -4.95
N VAL A 570 31.83 21.57 -4.84
CA VAL A 570 32.01 20.50 -3.83
C VAL A 570 33.35 19.79 -4.07
N ASP A 571 33.67 19.44 -5.32
CA ASP A 571 34.94 18.80 -5.66
C ASP A 571 36.15 19.67 -5.31
N ASP A 572 36.09 20.99 -5.52
CA ASP A 572 37.15 21.93 -5.13
C ASP A 572 37.38 21.92 -3.61
N VAL A 573 36.30 21.87 -2.81
CA VAL A 573 36.39 21.78 -1.34
C VAL A 573 37.03 20.44 -0.93
N ILE A 574 36.67 19.35 -1.60
CA ILE A 574 37.27 18.04 -1.34
C ILE A 574 38.75 18.02 -1.70
N GLN A 575 39.17 18.61 -2.83
CA GLN A 575 40.59 18.66 -3.20
C GLN A 575 41.41 19.42 -2.14
N ASN A 576 40.86 20.51 -1.61
CA ASN A 576 41.51 21.36 -0.60
C ASN A 576 41.37 20.85 0.85
N SER A 577 40.70 19.71 1.07
CA SER A 577 40.44 19.16 2.43
C SER A 577 41.64 18.48 3.11
N GLY A 578 42.81 18.42 2.48
CA GLY A 578 43.94 17.61 2.96
C GLY A 578 43.52 16.14 3.11
N ASP A 579 43.94 15.47 4.19
CA ASP A 579 43.59 14.07 4.45
C ASP A 579 42.23 13.90 5.16
N GLN A 580 41.52 14.99 5.49
CA GLN A 580 40.29 14.93 6.29
C GLN A 580 39.17 14.13 5.60
N PHE A 581 38.96 14.38 4.30
CA PHE A 581 37.97 13.62 3.53
C PHE A 581 38.39 12.16 3.37
N ASP A 582 39.68 11.90 3.12
CA ASP A 582 40.17 10.56 2.92
C ASP A 582 39.97 9.70 4.18
N LEU A 583 40.30 10.23 5.37
CA LEU A 583 40.07 9.54 6.65
C LEU A 583 38.58 9.30 6.92
N TRP A 584 37.73 10.30 6.68
CA TRP A 584 36.29 10.16 6.84
C TRP A 584 35.73 9.08 5.91
N TYR A 585 36.16 9.04 4.65
CA TYR A 585 35.65 8.08 3.69
C TYR A 585 36.10 6.64 4.00
N GLN A 586 37.33 6.45 4.52
CA GLN A 586 37.74 5.12 5.02
C GLN A 586 36.89 4.66 6.20
N ASN A 587 36.64 5.56 7.18
CA ASN A 587 35.81 5.25 8.34
C ASN A 587 34.35 4.95 7.95
N TYR A 588 33.79 5.73 7.02
CA TYR A 588 32.47 5.48 6.44
C TYR A 588 32.42 4.08 5.83
N ARG A 589 33.39 3.72 4.98
CA ARG A 589 33.46 2.39 4.35
C ARG A 589 33.58 1.28 5.38
N GLN A 590 34.38 1.47 6.43
CA GLN A 590 34.48 0.51 7.53
C GLN A 590 33.15 0.33 8.27
N SER A 591 32.40 1.42 8.51
CA SER A 591 31.10 1.37 9.18
C SER A 591 30.02 0.59 8.43
N ILE A 592 30.17 0.45 7.11
CA ILE A 592 29.29 -0.33 6.23
C ILE A 592 29.94 -1.63 5.75
N ASN A 593 30.97 -2.12 6.44
CA ASN A 593 31.70 -3.36 6.12
C ASN A 593 32.28 -3.43 4.69
N MET A 594 32.69 -2.29 4.12
CA MET A 594 33.38 -2.22 2.83
C MET A 594 34.91 -2.12 3.01
N PRO A 595 35.71 -2.75 2.11
CA PRO A 595 37.16 -2.70 2.17
C PRO A 595 37.71 -1.28 1.90
N PRO A 596 38.87 -0.92 2.47
CA PRO A 596 39.49 0.38 2.28
C PRO A 596 39.92 0.59 0.82
N VAL A 597 39.97 1.86 0.39
CA VAL A 597 40.31 2.24 -0.99
C VAL A 597 41.62 3.01 -1.05
N LYS A 598 42.43 2.84 -2.11
CA LYS A 598 43.72 3.55 -2.22
C LYS A 598 43.57 5.07 -2.45
N ASN A 599 42.50 5.52 -3.09
CA ASN A 599 42.26 6.94 -3.43
C ASN A 599 40.83 7.35 -3.07
N ALA A 600 40.59 7.71 -1.82
CA ALA A 600 39.23 7.99 -1.33
C ALA A 600 38.55 9.15 -2.09
N LYS A 601 39.24 10.26 -2.36
CA LYS A 601 38.74 11.38 -3.21
C LYS A 601 38.30 10.99 -4.63
N LYS A 602 38.92 9.97 -5.24
CA LYS A 602 38.55 9.45 -6.58
C LYS A 602 37.49 8.36 -6.51
N SER A 603 37.48 7.58 -5.45
CA SER A 603 36.57 6.44 -5.27
C SER A 603 35.22 6.82 -4.64
N ALA A 604 35.10 8.02 -4.07
CA ALA A 604 33.85 8.53 -3.52
C ALA A 604 32.90 9.06 -4.59
N SER A 605 31.61 8.72 -4.47
CA SER A 605 30.56 9.30 -5.30
C SER A 605 30.40 10.80 -5.03
N ALA A 606 29.82 11.53 -5.98
CA ALA A 606 29.52 12.95 -5.79
C ALA A 606 28.63 13.22 -4.55
N ASN A 607 27.74 12.28 -4.20
CA ASN A 607 26.91 12.42 -3.01
C ASN A 607 27.67 12.22 -1.72
N HIS A 608 28.60 11.25 -1.64
CA HIS A 608 29.46 11.11 -0.46
C HIS A 608 30.30 12.37 -0.22
N LYS A 609 30.73 13.03 -1.29
CA LYS A 609 31.45 14.31 -1.22
C LYS A 609 30.53 15.43 -0.72
N ALA A 610 29.32 15.53 -1.24
CA ALA A 610 28.32 16.51 -0.81
C ALA A 610 27.89 16.31 0.66
N GLU A 611 27.73 15.06 1.10
CA GLU A 611 27.43 14.69 2.49
C GLU A 611 28.53 15.15 3.44
N TRP A 612 29.79 14.87 3.08
CA TRP A 612 30.92 15.31 3.87
C TRP A 612 31.03 16.84 3.94
N VAL A 613 30.88 17.54 2.82
CA VAL A 613 30.94 19.02 2.81
C VAL A 613 29.80 19.60 3.65
N LYS A 614 28.58 19.05 3.56
CA LYS A 614 27.44 19.48 4.39
C LYS A 614 27.68 19.25 5.88
N ALA A 615 28.27 18.12 6.25
CA ALA A 615 28.50 17.75 7.65
C ALA A 615 29.70 18.49 8.27
N GLU A 616 30.85 18.49 7.59
CA GLU A 616 32.13 18.93 8.12
C GLU A 616 32.49 20.38 7.74
N LYS A 617 31.87 20.93 6.68
CA LYS A 617 32.08 22.30 6.19
C LYS A 617 30.75 23.03 5.94
N PRO A 618 29.85 23.14 6.94
CA PRO A 618 28.48 23.61 6.75
C PRO A 618 28.38 25.05 6.19
N GLN A 619 29.33 25.93 6.54
CA GLN A 619 29.40 27.30 5.98
C GLN A 619 29.71 27.28 4.48
N GLU A 620 30.60 26.40 4.05
CA GLU A 620 30.98 26.24 2.64
C GLU A 620 29.84 25.59 1.84
N TRP A 621 29.14 24.62 2.43
CA TRP A 621 27.93 24.05 1.86
C TRP A 621 26.84 25.10 1.64
N GLN A 622 26.61 25.99 2.61
CA GLN A 622 25.66 27.10 2.45
C GLN A 622 26.10 28.07 1.35
N ARG A 623 27.39 28.39 1.25
CA ARG A 623 27.94 29.25 0.17
C ARG A 623 27.74 28.63 -1.21
N ILE A 624 27.96 27.32 -1.35
CA ILE A 624 27.84 26.59 -2.62
C ILE A 624 26.38 26.48 -3.06
N THR A 625 25.47 26.23 -2.13
CA THR A 625 24.05 25.95 -2.44
C THR A 625 23.17 27.20 -2.58
N SER A 626 23.65 28.35 -2.13
CA SER A 626 22.97 29.65 -2.25
C SER A 626 23.25 30.41 -3.56
N GLN A 627 24.25 29.97 -4.34
CA GLN A 627 24.48 30.42 -5.73
C GLN A 627 23.49 29.74 -6.68
#